data_AF-A0AAN7CML9-F1
#
_entry.id   AF-A0AAN7CML9-F1
#
_cell.length_a   1.000
_cell.length_b   1.000
_cell.length_c   1.000
_cell.angle_alpha   90.00
_cell.angle_beta   90.00
_cell.angle_gamma   90.00
#
_symmetry.space_group_name_H-M   'P 1'
#
loop_
_entity.id
_entity.type
_entity.pdbx_description
1 polymer ?
#
loop_
_entity_poly.entity_id
_entity_poly.type
_entity_poly.pdbx_seq_one_letter_code
_entity_poly.pdbx_strand_id
1 'polypeptide(L)'
;MALYSAPPPLRPFSEDKPTLLVCWWITMFCAVIIALRVVGRFIRTEKLFREDKTAALALVPLFLRMGFVHVILIYGTNNAQLQGAGLSDEQLHKRSIASGLVLLSRAFYAAT
;
A
#
# COMPACT_ATOMS: atom_id res chain seq x y z
N MET A 1 -2.90 6.48 35.31
CA MET A 1 -3.36 6.10 33.96
C MET A 1 -2.14 5.63 33.19
N ALA A 2 -2.12 4.40 32.68
CA ALA A 2 -1.02 3.94 31.85
C ALA A 2 -1.03 4.75 30.54
N LEU A 3 0.12 5.26 30.12
CA LEU A 3 0.31 5.97 28.85
C LEU A 3 0.10 5.06 27.62
N TYR A 4 0.03 3.74 27.84
CA TYR A 4 -0.11 2.72 26.80
C TYR A 4 -1.38 1.89 27.01
N SER A 5 -2.13 1.70 25.93
CA SER A 5 -3.17 0.68 25.83
C SER A 5 -2.54 -0.70 25.63
N ALA A 6 -3.26 -1.76 26.02
CA ALA A 6 -2.88 -3.11 25.65
C ALA A 6 -2.82 -3.24 24.11
N PRO A 7 -1.93 -4.09 23.57
CA PRO A 7 -1.85 -4.33 22.13
C PRO A 7 -3.18 -4.88 21.60
N PRO A 8 -3.57 -4.52 20.37
CA PRO A 8 -4.83 -4.99 19.80
C PRO A 8 -4.81 -6.52 19.57
N PRO A 9 -5.98 -7.17 19.63
CA PRO A 9 -6.10 -8.60 19.35
C PRO A 9 -5.73 -8.89 17.89
N LEU A 10 -5.23 -10.09 17.65
CA LEU A 10 -4.88 -10.53 16.29
C LEU A 10 -6.14 -10.66 15.43
N ARG A 11 -6.25 -9.84 14.39
CA ARG A 11 -7.36 -9.90 13.43
C ARG A 11 -7.07 -10.92 12.33
N PRO A 12 -8.06 -11.74 11.93
CA PRO A 12 -7.93 -12.62 10.77
C PRO A 12 -7.97 -11.82 9.47
N PHE A 13 -7.23 -12.29 8.46
CA PHE A 13 -7.18 -11.68 7.11
C PHE A 13 -8.57 -11.48 6.46
N SER A 14 -9.59 -12.23 6.90
CA SER A 14 -10.96 -12.05 6.43
C SER A 14 -11.53 -10.65 6.74
N GLU A 15 -11.10 -10.01 7.82
CA GLU A 15 -11.51 -8.65 8.17
C GLU A 15 -10.76 -7.57 7.36
N ASP A 16 -9.56 -7.88 6.85
CA ASP A 16 -8.72 -6.93 6.11
C ASP A 16 -8.97 -6.92 4.59
N LYS A 17 -9.62 -7.98 4.06
CA LYS A 17 -10.09 -8.07 2.67
C LYS A 17 -10.85 -6.84 2.15
N PRO A 18 -11.87 -6.29 2.86
CA PRO A 18 -12.58 -5.10 2.37
C PRO A 18 -11.65 -3.89 2.24
N THR A 19 -10.75 -3.67 3.20
CA THR A 19 -9.76 -2.59 3.15
C THR A 19 -8.83 -2.74 1.95
N LEU A 20 -8.33 -3.95 1.71
CA LEU A 20 -7.45 -4.24 0.58
C LEU A 20 -8.14 -3.96 -0.77
N LEU A 21 -9.41 -4.33 -0.89
CA LEU A 21 -10.21 -4.11 -2.09
C LEU A 21 -10.43 -2.60 -2.33
N VAL A 22 -10.83 -1.86 -1.30
CA VAL A 22 -11.04 -0.41 -1.39
C VAL A 22 -9.75 0.32 -1.73
N CYS A 23 -8.62 -0.04 -1.11
CA CYS A 23 -7.32 0.55 -1.44
C CYS A 23 -6.94 0.31 -2.91
N TRP A 24 -7.06 -0.94 -3.39
CA TRP A 24 -6.78 -1.26 -4.80
C TRP A 24 -7.71 -0.50 -5.75
N TRP A 25 -8.98 -0.39 -5.39
CA TRP A 25 -9.98 0.33 -6.16
C TRP A 25 -9.59 1.80 -6.35
N ILE A 26 -9.30 2.50 -5.26
CA ILE A 26 -8.92 3.92 -5.30
C ILE A 26 -7.61 4.11 -6.08
N THR A 27 -6.61 3.25 -5.88
CA THR A 27 -5.34 3.31 -6.63
C THR A 27 -5.58 3.15 -8.13
N MET A 28 -6.42 2.21 -8.55
CA MET A 28 -6.76 2.02 -9.96
C MET A 28 -7.50 3.22 -10.55
N PHE A 29 -8.45 3.82 -9.82
CA PHE A 29 -9.13 5.03 -10.27
C PHE A 29 -8.16 6.19 -10.48
N CYS A 30 -7.26 6.45 -9.52
CA CYS A 30 -6.23 7.46 -9.67
C CYS A 30 -5.32 7.20 -10.88
N ALA A 31 -4.89 5.94 -11.06
CA ALA A 31 -4.07 5.57 -12.20
C ALA A 31 -4.78 5.79 -13.55
N VAL A 32 -6.06 5.42 -13.64
CA VAL A 32 -6.89 5.62 -14.83
C VAL A 32 -7.05 7.11 -15.14
N ILE A 33 -7.30 7.96 -14.14
CA ILE A 33 -7.44 9.41 -14.34
C ILE A 33 -6.14 10.01 -14.89
N ILE A 34 -4.99 9.63 -14.33
CA ILE A 34 -3.68 10.09 -14.82
C ILE A 34 -3.45 9.62 -16.25
N ALA A 35 -3.73 8.33 -16.54
CA ALA A 35 -3.57 7.75 -17.87
C ALA A 35 -4.48 8.44 -18.91
N LEU A 36 -5.77 8.63 -18.60
CA LEU A 36 -6.71 9.33 -19.46
C LEU A 36 -6.26 10.77 -19.74
N ARG A 37 -5.67 11.45 -18.75
CA ARG A 37 -5.12 12.80 -18.96
C ARG A 37 -3.97 12.82 -19.95
N VAL A 38 -3.01 11.91 -19.78
CA VAL A 38 -1.82 11.80 -20.65
C VAL A 38 -2.23 11.39 -22.06
N VAL A 39 -3.10 10.38 -22.20
CA VAL A 39 -3.59 9.89 -23.49
C VAL A 39 -4.46 10.93 -24.19
N GLY A 40 -5.37 11.59 -23.47
CA GLY A 40 -6.22 12.64 -24.03
C GLY A 40 -5.41 13.82 -24.56
N ARG A 41 -4.35 14.22 -23.84
CA ARG A 41 -3.40 15.24 -24.33
C ARG A 41 -2.58 14.76 -25.53
N PHE A 42 -2.16 13.50 -25.53
CA PHE A 42 -1.42 12.89 -26.64
C PHE A 42 -2.25 12.89 -27.93
N ILE A 43 -3.53 12.50 -27.85
CA ILE A 43 -4.46 12.52 -29.00
C ILE A 43 -4.69 13.95 -29.51
N ARG A 44 -4.80 14.94 -28.61
CA ARG A 44 -5.09 16.33 -29.00
C ARG A 44 -3.89 17.07 -29.61
N THR A 45 -2.68 16.78 -29.15
CA THR A 45 -1.50 17.62 -29.44
C THR A 45 -0.46 16.91 -30.30
N GLU A 46 -0.59 15.59 -30.50
CA GLU A 46 0.31 14.71 -31.27
C GLU A 46 1.80 14.77 -30.84
N LYS A 47 2.10 15.52 -29.77
CA LYS A 47 3.42 15.65 -29.15
C LYS A 47 3.31 15.41 -27.66
N LEU A 48 4.18 14.53 -27.15
CA LEU A 48 4.29 14.26 -25.73
C LEU A 48 5.20 15.32 -25.08
N PHE A 49 4.62 16.24 -24.34
CA PHE A 49 5.38 17.23 -23.56
C PHE A 49 6.09 16.56 -22.38
N ARG A 50 7.23 17.14 -21.95
CA ARG A 50 8.00 16.64 -20.80
C ARG A 50 7.17 16.62 -19.51
N GLU A 51 6.21 17.54 -19.38
CA GLU A 51 5.27 17.60 -18.24
C GLU A 51 4.37 16.35 -18.14
N ASP A 52 3.85 15.85 -19.26
CA ASP A 52 3.04 14.62 -19.26
C ASP A 52 3.89 13.39 -18.95
N LYS A 53 5.17 13.41 -19.35
CA LYS A 53 6.14 12.36 -18.97
C LYS A 53 6.43 12.37 -17.46
N THR A 54 6.48 13.54 -16.82
CA THR A 54 6.61 13.63 -15.36
C THR A 54 5.35 13.15 -14.64
N ALA A 55 4.16 13.43 -15.18
CA ALA A 55 2.91 12.90 -14.63
C ALA A 55 2.82 11.37 -14.74
N ALA A 56 3.29 10.80 -15.85
CA ALA A 56 3.38 9.35 -16.01
C ALA A 56 4.37 8.71 -15.02
N LEU A 57 5.47 9.38 -14.67
CA LEU A 57 6.41 8.90 -13.67
C LEU A 57 5.80 8.81 -12.27
N ALA A 58 4.79 9.63 -11.94
CA ALA A 58 4.09 9.56 -10.66
C ALA A 58 3.27 8.26 -10.48
N LEU A 59 2.98 7.51 -11.56
CA LEU A 59 2.36 6.19 -11.46
C LEU A 59 3.28 5.17 -10.78
N VAL A 60 4.60 5.31 -10.93
CA VAL A 60 5.58 4.37 -10.37
C VAL A 60 5.50 4.33 -8.83
N PRO A 61 5.69 5.43 -8.09
CA PRO A 61 5.57 5.41 -6.63
C PRO A 61 4.16 5.06 -6.14
N LEU A 62 3.12 5.43 -6.90
CA LEU A 62 1.72 5.09 -6.60
C LEU A 62 1.50 3.57 -6.54
N PHE A 63 1.92 2.83 -7.59
CA PHE A 63 1.81 1.37 -7.61
C PHE A 63 2.75 0.70 -6.63
N LEU A 64 3.97 1.23 -6.47
CA LEU A 64 4.94 0.66 -5.55
C LEU A 64 4.44 0.72 -4.10
N ARG A 65 3.86 1.87 -3.70
CA ARG A 65 3.18 2.01 -2.41
C ARG A 65 2.08 0.97 -2.24
N MET A 66 1.24 0.80 -3.25
CA MET A 66 0.12 -0.15 -3.17
C MET A 66 0.61 -1.60 -3.06
N GLY A 67 1.72 -1.95 -3.72
CA GLY A 67 2.39 -3.23 -3.55
C GLY A 67 2.82 -3.47 -2.11
N PHE A 68 3.40 -2.48 -1.45
CA PHE A 68 3.76 -2.60 -0.02
C PHE A 68 2.54 -2.73 0.88
N VAL A 69 1.50 -1.93 0.66
CA VAL A 69 0.24 -2.00 1.43
C VAL A 69 -0.42 -3.37 1.29
N HIS A 70 -0.42 -3.94 0.09
CA HIS A 70 -0.95 -5.28 -0.16
C HIS A 70 -0.21 -6.35 0.65
N VAL A 71 1.13 -6.30 0.67
CA VAL A 71 1.97 -7.22 1.45
C VAL A 71 1.74 -7.05 2.95
N ILE A 72 1.61 -5.81 3.43
CA ILE A 72 1.35 -5.49 4.85
C ILE A 72 -0.01 -6.06 5.29
N LEU A 73 -1.04 -5.91 4.46
CA LEU A 73 -2.39 -6.40 4.75
C LEU A 73 -2.49 -7.93 4.66
N ILE A 74 -1.72 -8.59 3.80
CA ILE A 74 -1.70 -10.06 3.71
C ILE A 74 -0.99 -10.70 4.90
N TYR A 75 0.23 -10.24 5.20
CA TYR A 75 1.03 -10.87 6.25
C TYR A 75 0.69 -10.37 7.66
N GLY A 76 0.06 -9.19 7.76
CA GLY A 76 -0.15 -8.51 9.03
C GLY A 76 1.16 -8.02 9.64
N THR A 77 1.07 -7.13 10.62
CA THR A 77 2.25 -6.60 11.31
C THR A 77 2.52 -7.35 12.63
N ASN A 78 3.68 -7.10 13.23
CA ASN A 78 4.06 -7.67 14.54
C ASN A 78 3.39 -6.93 15.73
N ASN A 79 2.61 -5.87 15.49
CA ASN A 79 2.05 -5.04 16.56
C ASN A 79 0.82 -5.66 17.28
N ALA A 80 0.35 -6.83 16.84
CA ALA A 80 -0.80 -7.50 17.44
C ALA A 80 -0.40 -8.42 18.60
N GLN A 81 -1.36 -8.77 19.45
CA GLN A 81 -1.15 -9.70 20.56
C GLN A 81 -0.91 -11.12 20.02
N LEU A 82 0.36 -11.53 20.00
CA LEU A 82 0.84 -12.82 19.45
C LEU A 82 0.85 -13.95 20.50
N GLN A 83 0.64 -13.62 21.78
CA GLN A 83 0.63 -14.58 22.88
C GLN A 83 -0.57 -15.54 22.76
N GLY A 84 -0.29 -16.84 22.66
CA GLY A 84 -1.31 -17.90 22.58
C GLY A 84 -1.80 -18.24 21.17
N ALA A 85 -1.27 -17.61 20.11
CA ALA A 85 -1.72 -17.82 18.74
C ALA A 85 -1.12 -19.07 18.04
N GLY A 86 -0.19 -19.80 18.68
CA GLY A 86 0.41 -21.01 18.10
C GLY A 86 1.11 -20.79 16.75
N LEU A 87 1.65 -19.59 16.51
CA LEU A 87 2.23 -19.19 15.23
C LEU A 87 3.59 -19.88 15.00
N SER A 88 3.81 -20.36 13.79
CA SER A 88 5.09 -20.93 13.36
C SER A 88 6.15 -19.84 13.15
N ASP A 89 7.44 -20.17 13.32
CA ASP A 89 8.57 -19.25 13.15
C ASP A 89 8.58 -18.52 11.79
N GLU A 90 8.10 -19.18 10.74
CA GLU A 90 7.99 -18.60 9.40
C GLU A 90 6.95 -17.45 9.36
N GLN A 91 5.85 -17.58 10.09
CA GLN A 91 4.80 -16.57 10.17
C GLN A 91 5.26 -15.35 10.97
N LEU A 92 6.09 -15.55 12.01
CA LEU A 92 6.74 -14.48 12.75
C LEU A 92 7.72 -13.70 11.85
N HIS A 93 8.51 -14.40 11.04
CA HIS A 93 9.44 -13.78 10.09
C HIS A 93 8.70 -12.92 9.04
N LYS A 94 7.64 -13.45 8.42
CA LYS A 94 6.80 -12.73 7.46
C LYS A 94 6.20 -11.44 8.06
N ARG A 95 5.76 -11.47 9.32
CA ARG A 95 5.24 -10.28 10.04
C ARG A 95 6.31 -9.25 10.37
N SER A 96 7.54 -9.67 10.62
CA SER A 96 8.68 -8.76 10.83
C SER A 96 9.00 -7.99 9.54
N ILE A 97 9.06 -8.70 8.41
CA ILE A 97 9.24 -8.09 7.08
C ILE A 97 8.09 -7.12 6.77
N ALA A 98 6.84 -7.52 7.01
CA ALA A 98 5.67 -6.66 6.84
C ALA A 98 5.75 -5.38 7.70
N SER A 99 6.23 -5.47 8.94
CA SER A 99 6.43 -4.31 9.80
C SER A 99 7.48 -3.34 9.24
N GLY A 100 8.58 -3.84 8.67
CA GLY A 100 9.59 -3.01 8.00
C GLY A 100 9.05 -2.34 6.74
N LEU A 101 8.23 -3.05 5.96
CA LEU A 101 7.59 -2.53 4.74
C LEU A 101 6.65 -1.36 5.02
N VAL A 102 6.11 -1.22 6.23
CA VAL A 102 5.29 -0.06 6.62
C VAL A 102 6.08 1.24 6.48
N LEU A 103 7.34 1.27 6.92
CA LEU A 103 8.20 2.46 6.82
C LEU A 103 8.47 2.81 5.35
N LEU A 104 8.74 1.78 4.55
CA LEU A 104 8.96 1.94 3.12
C LEU A 104 7.70 2.49 2.41
N SER A 105 6.52 1.95 2.75
CA SER A 105 5.24 2.43 2.23
C SER A 105 4.99 3.91 2.54
N ARG A 106 5.44 4.38 3.71
CA ARG A 106 5.36 5.79 4.11
C ARG A 106 6.33 6.67 3.34
N ALA A 107 7.55 6.20 3.06
CA ALA A 107 8.50 6.92 2.22
C ALA A 107 7.93 7.15 0.80
N PHE A 108 7.31 6.12 0.22
CA PHE A 108 6.66 6.26 -1.09
C PHE A 108 5.42 7.16 -1.05
N TYR A 109 4.67 7.20 0.06
CA TYR A 109 3.61 8.20 0.21
C TYR A 109 4.14 9.62 0.16
N ALA A 110 5.26 9.92 0.82
CA ALA A 110 5.85 11.26 0.79
C ALA A 110 6.42 11.63 -0.60
N ALA A 111 6.70 10.64 -1.44
CA ALA A 111 7.24 10.82 -2.79
C ALA A 111 6.18 10.88 -3.89
N THR A 112 4.89 10.65 -3.57
CA THR A 112 3.76 10.72 -4.52
C THR A 112 2.96 11.99 -4.29
#